data_AF-A0AAE4RAY1-F1
#
_entry.id   AF-A0AAE4RAY1-F1
#
_cell.length_a   1.000
_cell.length_b   1.000
_cell.length_c   1.000
_cell.angle_alpha   90.00
_cell.angle_beta   90.00
_cell.angle_gamma   90.00
#
_symmetry.space_group_name_H-M   'P 1'
#
loop_
_entity.id
_entity.type
_entity.pdbx_description
1 polymer ?
#
loop_
_entity_poly.entity_id
_entity_poly.type
_entity_poly.pdbx_seq_one_letter_code
_entity_poly.pdbx_strand_id
1 'polypeptide(L)'
;MHGRTYSQRFDDKPVQLVNIRVTGVGAVEHIRIAEIEKGGADASGAIKSTTQALFWKNDSADPEWVETPVYDRALFKAGNTFEGPAIVQQFDSTTIVGIGQKATVDAVGHIIIERSA
;
A
#
# COMPACT_ATOMS: atom_id res chain seq x y z
N MET A 1 28.99 14.49 17.60
CA MET A 1 28.20 14.64 16.36
C MET A 1 28.80 15.64 15.37
N HIS A 2 29.49 16.72 15.78
CA HIS A 2 30.01 17.72 14.83
C HIS A 2 30.94 17.14 13.74
N GLY A 3 31.91 16.29 14.09
CA GLY A 3 32.78 15.63 13.11
C GLY A 3 32.14 14.51 12.27
N ARG A 4 30.85 14.18 12.49
CA ARG A 4 30.12 13.21 11.63
C ARG A 4 29.21 13.91 10.61
N THR A 5 28.96 15.21 10.78
CA THR A 5 28.06 15.99 9.91
C THR A 5 28.78 17.11 9.19
N TYR A 6 29.90 17.62 9.73
CA TYR A 6 30.70 18.68 9.10
C TYR A 6 32.19 18.33 9.12
N SER A 7 32.87 18.55 7.99
CA SER A 7 34.25 18.12 7.73
C SER A 7 35.33 18.94 8.45
N GLN A 8 34.98 19.92 9.29
CA GLN A 8 35.93 20.69 10.08
C GLN A 8 35.50 20.76 11.54
N ARG A 9 36.49 20.59 12.42
CA ARG A 9 36.34 20.59 13.88
C ARG A 9 37.16 21.76 14.43
N PHE A 10 36.52 22.69 15.10
CA PHE A 10 37.17 23.84 15.74
C PHE A 10 37.19 23.62 17.25
N ASP A 11 38.23 22.95 17.74
CA ASP A 11 38.38 22.60 19.17
C ASP A 11 38.82 23.79 20.05
N ASP A 12 39.24 24.89 19.43
CA ASP A 12 39.81 26.09 20.05
C ASP A 12 38.81 27.24 20.24
N LYS A 13 37.57 27.07 19.77
CA LYS A 13 36.54 28.12 19.84
C LYS A 13 35.51 27.86 20.95
N PRO A 14 35.04 28.92 21.64
CA PRO A 14 34.02 28.77 22.67
C PRO A 14 32.71 28.23 22.07
N VAL A 15 32.17 27.19 22.69
CA VAL A 15 30.90 26.57 22.27
C VAL A 15 29.74 27.47 22.71
N GLN A 16 28.89 27.87 21.75
CA GLN A 16 27.67 28.61 22.02
C GLN A 16 26.46 27.68 21.94
N LEU A 17 25.72 27.56 23.05
CA LEU A 17 24.49 26.79 23.11
C LEU A 17 23.33 27.67 22.61
N VAL A 18 22.89 27.46 21.36
CA VAL A 18 21.86 28.32 20.74
C VAL A 18 20.44 27.94 21.19
N ASN A 19 20.15 26.64 21.28
CA ASN A 19 18.84 26.14 21.68
C ASN A 19 18.96 24.82 22.44
N ILE A 20 18.14 24.67 23.48
CA ILE A 20 17.89 23.39 24.15
C ILE A 20 16.50 22.93 23.72
N ARG A 21 16.41 21.73 23.16
CA ARG A 21 15.13 21.06 22.90
C ARG A 21 14.98 19.90 23.87
N VAL A 22 13.87 19.89 24.59
CA VAL A 22 13.46 18.77 25.44
C VAL A 22 12.22 18.14 24.82
N THR A 23 12.18 16.81 24.78
CA THR A 23 11.00 16.05 24.35
C THR A 23 10.61 15.11 25.48
N GLY A 24 9.40 15.30 26.02
CA GLY A 24 8.77 14.36 26.93
C GLY A 24 7.91 13.38 26.13
N VAL A 25 8.08 12.08 26.37
CA VAL A 25 7.25 11.03 25.77
C VAL A 25 6.53 10.31 26.92
N GLY A 26 5.20 10.32 26.89
CA GLY A 26 4.36 9.55 27.81
C GLY A 26 3.92 8.24 27.15
N ALA A 27 3.88 7.15 27.91
CA ALA A 27 3.30 5.90 27.43
C ALA A 27 1.77 6.03 27.40
N VAL A 28 1.18 5.87 26.22
CA VAL A 28 -0.26 5.77 26.01
C VAL A 28 -0.59 4.38 25.50
N GLU A 29 -1.80 3.90 25.79
CA GLU A 29 -2.24 2.61 25.27
C GLU A 29 -2.28 2.64 23.74
N HIS A 30 -1.62 1.67 23.11
CA HIS A 30 -1.49 1.62 21.67
C HIS A 30 -2.80 1.10 21.07
N ILE A 31 -3.38 1.86 20.13
CA ILE A 31 -4.50 1.39 19.32
C ILE A 31 -4.06 0.12 18.57
N ARG A 32 -4.79 -0.98 18.80
CA ARG A 32 -4.59 -2.22 18.05
C ARG A 32 -5.41 -2.16 16.77
N ILE A 33 -4.78 -2.43 15.63
CA ILE A 33 -5.47 -2.58 14.36
C ILE A 33 -6.23 -3.92 14.40
N ALA A 34 -7.51 -3.90 14.05
CA ALA A 34 -8.33 -5.11 14.02
C ALA A 34 -7.96 -5.97 12.80
N GLU A 35 -7.81 -7.28 13.02
CA GLU A 35 -7.67 -8.25 11.92
C GLU A 35 -9.04 -8.52 11.28
N ILE A 36 -9.05 -8.70 9.96
CA ILE A 36 -10.26 -9.11 9.22
C ILE A 36 -10.41 -10.64 9.27
N GLU A 37 -11.57 -11.14 8.82
CA GLU A 37 -11.82 -12.59 8.76
C GLU A 37 -10.76 -13.28 7.89
N LYS A 38 -10.21 -14.40 8.38
CA LYS A 38 -9.25 -15.22 7.63
C LYS A 38 -9.97 -16.00 6.52
N GLY A 39 -9.40 -15.97 5.32
CA GLY A 39 -9.87 -16.69 4.15
C GLY A 39 -8.82 -17.64 3.59
N GLY A 40 -9.07 -18.10 2.36
CA GLY A 40 -8.08 -18.79 1.54
C GLY A 40 -7.48 -17.84 0.51
N ALA A 41 -6.69 -18.39 -0.42
CA ALA A 41 -6.12 -17.60 -1.52
C ALA A 41 -7.16 -17.12 -2.55
N ASP A 42 -8.36 -17.72 -2.56
CA ASP A 42 -9.40 -17.44 -3.54
C ASP A 42 -10.15 -16.14 -3.22
N ALA A 43 -10.03 -15.17 -4.12
CA ALA A 43 -10.73 -13.89 -4.05
C ALA A 43 -12.09 -13.88 -4.77
N SER A 44 -12.51 -14.98 -5.41
CA SER A 44 -13.71 -15.02 -6.26
C SER A 44 -15.00 -14.60 -5.55
N GLY A 45 -15.12 -14.93 -4.25
CA GLY A 45 -16.25 -14.53 -3.41
C GLY A 45 -16.41 -13.03 -3.19
N ALA A 46 -15.40 -12.23 -3.53
CA ALA A 46 -15.46 -10.77 -3.48
C ALA A 46 -15.82 -10.11 -4.82
N ILE A 47 -15.97 -10.88 -5.91
CA ILE A 47 -16.38 -10.37 -7.22
C ILE A 47 -17.85 -9.94 -7.15
N LYS A 48 -18.10 -8.65 -7.39
CA LYS A 48 -19.43 -8.05 -7.42
C LYS A 48 -20.02 -8.01 -8.82
N SER A 49 -19.18 -7.77 -9.82
CA SER A 49 -19.57 -7.72 -11.23
C SER A 49 -18.34 -7.87 -12.11
N THR A 50 -18.57 -7.92 -13.42
CA THR A 50 -17.51 -7.88 -14.44
C THR A 50 -17.87 -6.76 -15.42
N THR A 51 -16.88 -6.01 -15.88
CA THR A 51 -17.07 -4.91 -16.84
C THR A 51 -15.99 -4.91 -17.92
N GLN A 52 -16.29 -4.34 -19.08
CA GLN A 52 -15.26 -3.98 -20.06
C GLN A 52 -14.53 -2.73 -19.56
N ALA A 53 -13.21 -2.80 -19.44
CA ALA A 53 -12.36 -1.68 -19.06
C ALA A 53 -11.13 -1.60 -19.97
N LEU A 54 -10.64 -0.39 -20.21
CA LEU A 54 -9.59 -0.14 -21.18
C LEU A 54 -8.22 -0.17 -20.49
N PHE A 55 -7.29 -0.98 -20.97
CA PHE A 55 -5.94 -1.13 -20.40
C PHE A 55 -4.85 -1.05 -21.46
N TRP A 56 -3.73 -0.42 -21.13
CA TRP A 56 -2.50 -0.50 -21.92
C TRP A 56 -1.77 -1.80 -21.62
N LYS A 57 -1.57 -2.66 -22.64
CA LYS A 57 -0.75 -3.86 -22.51
C LYS A 57 0.76 -3.57 -22.57
N ASN A 58 1.14 -2.50 -23.27
CA ASN A 58 2.50 -2.00 -23.35
C ASN A 58 2.48 -0.49 -23.69
N ASP A 59 3.59 0.21 -23.43
CA ASP A 59 3.70 1.68 -23.59
C ASP A 59 3.62 2.16 -25.06
N SER A 60 3.63 1.24 -26.03
CA SER A 60 3.71 1.56 -27.46
C SER A 60 2.45 1.23 -28.26
N ALA A 61 1.43 0.65 -27.61
CA ALA A 61 0.19 0.23 -28.26
C ALA A 61 -1.02 1.05 -27.80
N ASP A 62 -2.04 1.07 -28.66
CA ASP A 62 -3.36 1.57 -28.27
C ASP A 62 -3.92 0.72 -27.12
N PRO A 63 -4.68 1.33 -26.21
CA PRO A 63 -5.27 0.60 -25.10
C PRO A 63 -6.41 -0.31 -25.60
N GLU A 64 -6.49 -1.51 -25.03
CA GLU A 64 -7.45 -2.54 -25.44
C GLU A 64 -8.56 -2.68 -24.40
N TRP A 65 -9.78 -3.00 -24.87
CA TRP A 65 -10.88 -3.39 -23.98
C TRP A 65 -10.62 -4.79 -23.43
N VAL A 66 -10.59 -4.90 -22.11
CA VAL A 66 -10.40 -6.16 -21.39
C VAL A 66 -11.57 -6.39 -20.45
N GLU A 67 -12.14 -7.60 -20.50
CA GLU A 67 -13.12 -8.04 -19.52
C GLU A 67 -12.46 -8.13 -18.14
N THR A 68 -12.93 -7.31 -17.20
CA THR A 68 -12.23 -7.03 -15.94
C THR A 68 -13.17 -7.27 -14.76
N PRO A 69 -12.81 -8.14 -13.80
CA PRO A 69 -13.60 -8.34 -12.59
C PRO A 69 -13.56 -7.09 -11.70
N VAL A 70 -14.71 -6.77 -11.13
CA VAL A 70 -14.91 -5.69 -10.16
C VAL A 70 -15.16 -6.32 -8.80
N TYR A 71 -14.20 -6.17 -7.90
CA TYR A 71 -14.26 -6.66 -6.53
C TYR A 71 -14.87 -5.63 -5.60
N ASP A 72 -15.73 -6.05 -4.68
CA ASP A 72 -16.15 -5.25 -3.53
C ASP A 72 -15.14 -5.42 -2.40
N ARG A 73 -14.45 -4.34 -2.03
CA ARG A 73 -13.40 -4.40 -1.02
C ARG A 73 -13.91 -4.90 0.34
N ALA A 74 -15.18 -4.66 0.66
CA ALA A 74 -15.77 -5.08 1.93
C ALA A 74 -15.92 -6.62 2.06
N LEU A 75 -15.83 -7.35 0.94
CA LEU A 75 -15.97 -8.81 0.89
C LEU A 75 -14.62 -9.55 0.94
N PHE A 76 -13.49 -8.83 0.94
CA PHE A 76 -12.19 -9.47 1.03
C PHE A 76 -11.96 -10.11 2.40
N LYS A 77 -11.23 -11.24 2.37
CA LYS A 77 -10.74 -11.93 3.55
C LYS A 77 -9.21 -11.91 3.55
N ALA A 78 -8.62 -12.01 4.74
CA ALA A 78 -7.17 -12.07 4.88
C ALA A 78 -6.62 -13.31 4.16
N GLY A 79 -5.60 -13.10 3.33
CA GLY A 79 -5.00 -14.14 2.49
C GLY A 79 -5.53 -14.21 1.06
N ASN A 80 -6.63 -13.51 0.72
CA ASN A 80 -7.15 -13.49 -0.65
C ASN A 80 -6.08 -12.94 -1.61
N THR A 81 -5.96 -13.58 -2.77
CA THR A 81 -5.04 -13.17 -3.85
C THR A 81 -5.77 -13.11 -5.19
N PHE A 82 -5.39 -12.16 -6.03
CA PHE A 82 -5.92 -12.02 -7.38
C PHE A 82 -4.89 -11.36 -8.30
N GLU A 83 -4.96 -11.72 -9.58
CA GLU A 83 -4.12 -11.12 -10.63
C GLU A 83 -4.91 -10.00 -11.32
N GLY A 84 -4.19 -8.98 -11.79
CA GLY A 84 -4.73 -7.96 -12.67
C GLY A 84 -4.81 -8.45 -14.13
N PRO A 85 -5.65 -7.81 -14.96
CA PRO A 85 -6.39 -6.59 -14.69
C PRO A 85 -7.60 -6.82 -13.76
N ALA A 86 -7.76 -5.96 -12.76
CA ALA A 86 -8.87 -6.01 -11.81
C ALA A 86 -9.21 -4.62 -11.28
N ILE A 87 -10.49 -4.41 -10.94
CA ILE A 87 -10.98 -3.18 -10.32
C ILE A 87 -11.43 -3.53 -8.90
N VAL A 88 -10.97 -2.79 -7.91
CA VAL A 88 -11.42 -2.91 -6.52
C VAL A 88 -12.21 -1.66 -6.17
N GLN A 89 -13.49 -1.83 -5.89
CA GLN A 89 -14.36 -0.74 -5.46
C GLN A 89 -14.50 -0.73 -3.94
N GLN A 90 -14.35 0.46 -3.39
CA GLN A 90 -14.71 0.82 -2.02
C GLN A 90 -15.73 1.98 -2.10
N PHE A 91 -16.46 2.21 -1.03
CA PHE A 91 -17.41 3.32 -0.95
C PHE A 91 -16.78 4.70 -1.22
N ASP A 92 -15.51 4.90 -0.87
CA ASP A 92 -14.79 6.18 -0.95
C ASP A 92 -13.64 6.19 -1.98
N SER A 93 -13.37 5.07 -2.64
CA SER A 93 -12.21 4.91 -3.52
C SER A 93 -12.37 3.77 -4.52
N THR A 94 -11.69 3.85 -5.66
CA THR A 94 -11.59 2.76 -6.63
C THR A 94 -10.12 2.53 -6.96
N THR A 95 -9.63 1.33 -6.70
CA THR A 95 -8.23 0.92 -6.96
C THR A 95 -8.18 0.04 -8.19
N ILE A 96 -7.26 0.32 -9.10
CA ILE A 96 -7.04 -0.49 -10.31
C ILE A 96 -5.78 -1.33 -10.10
N VAL A 97 -5.89 -2.64 -10.29
CA VAL A 97 -4.76 -3.56 -10.36
C VAL A 97 -4.51 -3.83 -11.85
N GLY A 98 -3.36 -3.38 -12.34
CA GLY A 98 -3.02 -3.38 -13.76
C GLY A 98 -2.60 -4.74 -14.29
N ILE A 99 -2.44 -4.82 -15.61
CA ILE A 99 -1.93 -6.02 -16.29
C ILE A 99 -0.51 -6.31 -15.80
N GLY A 100 -0.22 -7.58 -15.48
CA GLY A 100 1.10 -7.96 -14.97
C GLY A 100 1.34 -7.49 -13.52
N GLN A 101 0.26 -7.28 -12.77
CA GLN A 101 0.32 -7.04 -11.33
C GLN A 101 -0.47 -8.11 -10.58
N LYS A 102 -0.01 -8.41 -9.37
CA LYS A 102 -0.66 -9.30 -8.43
C LYS A 102 -1.03 -8.53 -7.18
N ALA A 103 -2.20 -8.81 -6.63
CA ALA A 103 -2.67 -8.24 -5.39
C ALA A 103 -2.86 -9.32 -4.32
N THR A 104 -2.47 -9.01 -3.08
CA THR A 104 -2.65 -9.88 -1.90
C THR A 104 -3.25 -9.07 -0.75
N VAL A 105 -4.26 -9.64 -0.07
CA VAL A 105 -4.88 -9.03 1.11
C VAL A 105 -4.20 -9.51 2.38
N ASP A 106 -3.66 -8.59 3.19
CA ASP A 106 -3.01 -8.93 4.45
C ASP A 106 -4.01 -9.18 5.61
N ALA A 107 -3.50 -9.47 6.80
CA ALA A 107 -4.30 -9.79 7.98
C ALA A 107 -5.21 -8.64 8.45
N VAL A 108 -4.88 -7.39 8.11
CA VAL A 108 -5.63 -6.19 8.53
C VAL A 108 -6.41 -5.57 7.36
N GLY A 109 -6.43 -6.22 6.19
CA GLY A 109 -7.18 -5.81 5.02
C GLY A 109 -6.47 -4.83 4.10
N HIS A 110 -5.16 -4.60 4.25
CA HIS A 110 -4.41 -3.89 3.22
C HIS A 110 -4.33 -4.72 1.94
N ILE A 111 -4.41 -4.06 0.79
CA ILE A 111 -4.16 -4.69 -0.50
C ILE A 111 -2.73 -4.31 -0.90
N ILE A 112 -1.85 -5.31 -0.93
CA ILE A 112 -0.46 -5.18 -1.35
C ILE A 112 -0.42 -5.53 -2.83
N ILE A 113 0.01 -4.58 -3.67
CA ILE A 113 0.09 -4.74 -5.12
C ILE A 113 1.56 -4.80 -5.51
N GLU A 114 1.93 -5.85 -6.23
CA GLU A 114 3.29 -6.10 -6.70
C GLU A 114 3.27 -6.40 -8.21
N ARG A 115 4.41 -6.18 -8.87
CA ARG A 115 4.56 -6.61 -10.27
C ARG A 115 4.69 -8.13 -10.29
N SER A 116 3.92 -8.82 -11.12
CA SER A 116 4.15 -10.26 -11.32
C SER A 116 5.50 -10.47 -12.02
N ALA A 117 6.22 -11.49 -11.56
CA ALA A 117 7.54 -11.86 -12.05
C ALA A 117 7.51 -12.36 -13.50
#